data_AF-A0A3D8YXV0-F1
#
_entry.id   AF-A0A3D8YXV0-F1
#
_cell.length_a   1.000
_cell.length_b   1.000
_cell.length_c   1.000
_cell.angle_alpha   90.00
_cell.angle_beta   90.00
_cell.angle_gamma   90.00
#
_symmetry.space_group_name_H-M   'P 1'
#
loop_
_entity.id
_entity.type
_entity.pdbx_description
1 polymer ?
#
loop_
_entity_poly.entity_id
_entity_poly.type
_entity_poly.pdbx_seq_one_letter_code
_entity_poly.pdbx_strand_id
1 'polypeptide(L)'
;MTETRSTSPIGILLMVAAAFSTATGQFFWKLAAGGGLFDWHLWLGFVFYGMGAILMTVAFRFGRLSVLHPLLTIGYVIALVYGVGFLDEPISLTLVIGTVLILAGVWLIGGDGH
;
A
#
# COMPACT_ATOMS: atom_id res chain seq x y z
N MET A 1 13.85 28.13 -8.59
CA MET A 1 12.38 27.99 -8.69
C MET A 1 12.07 26.51 -8.70
N THR A 2 11.61 25.96 -7.59
CA THR A 2 11.19 24.55 -7.52
C THR A 2 9.82 24.48 -8.17
N GLU A 3 9.74 23.98 -9.40
CA GLU A 3 8.47 23.70 -10.07
C GLU A 3 7.59 22.88 -9.12
N THR A 4 6.52 23.48 -8.60
CA THR A 4 5.49 22.76 -7.86
C THR A 4 4.76 21.86 -8.84
N ARG A 5 5.31 20.66 -9.08
CA ARG A 5 4.61 19.61 -9.83
C ARG A 5 3.25 19.39 -9.16
N SER A 6 2.17 19.77 -9.83
CA SER A 6 0.84 19.35 -9.40
C SER A 6 0.74 17.83 -9.54
N THR A 7 0.07 17.18 -8.59
CA THR A 7 -0.10 15.72 -8.64
C THR A 7 -1.28 15.41 -9.55
N SER A 8 -1.03 14.66 -10.63
CA SER A 8 -2.07 14.26 -11.57
C SER A 8 -2.94 13.15 -10.96
N PRO A 9 -4.25 13.10 -11.29
CA PRO A 9 -5.12 11.98 -10.92
C PRO A 9 -4.57 10.61 -11.34
N ILE A 10 -3.84 10.55 -12.46
CA ILE A 10 -3.19 9.32 -12.95
C ILE A 10 -2.14 8.84 -11.95
N GLY A 11 -1.36 9.75 -11.35
CA GLY A 11 -0.36 9.40 -10.33
C GLY A 11 -1.01 8.83 -9.08
N ILE A 12 -2.14 9.40 -8.65
CA ILE A 12 -2.92 8.90 -7.51
C ILE A 12 -3.45 7.49 -7.81
N LEU A 13 -4.06 7.28 -8.97
CA LEU A 13 -4.60 5.99 -9.38
C LEU A 13 -3.51 4.91 -9.45
N LEU A 14 -2.36 5.24 -10.06
CA LEU A 14 -1.21 4.33 -10.12
C LEU A 14 -0.68 3.99 -8.72
N MET A 15 -0.68 4.95 -7.81
CA MET A 15 -0.23 4.73 -6.44
C MET A 15 -1.19 3.86 -5.62
N VAL A 16 -2.49 4.04 -5.80
CA VAL A 16 -3.51 3.15 -5.20
C VAL A 16 -3.39 1.74 -5.77
N ALA A 17 -3.20 1.60 -7.08
CA ALA A 17 -2.95 0.30 -7.71
C ALA A 17 -1.65 -0.34 -7.20
N ALA A 18 -0.60 0.45 -7.00
CA ALA A 18 0.66 0.00 -6.40
C ALA A 18 0.44 -0.52 -4.97
N ALA A 19 -0.26 0.23 -4.13
CA ALA A 19 -0.60 -0.13 -2.76
C ALA A 19 -1.40 -1.45 -2.68
N PHE A 20 -2.38 -1.62 -3.57
CA PHE A 20 -3.13 -2.87 -3.67
C PHE A 20 -2.25 -4.04 -4.08
N SER A 21 -1.39 -3.84 -5.09
CA SER A 21 -0.48 -4.87 -5.58
C SER A 21 0.53 -5.29 -4.50
N THR A 22 1.15 -4.34 -3.79
CA THR A 22 2.12 -4.64 -2.73
C THR A 22 1.45 -5.31 -1.52
N ALA A 23 0.26 -4.85 -1.11
CA ALA A 23 -0.49 -5.48 -0.01
C ALA A 23 -0.92 -6.92 -0.36
N THR A 24 -1.30 -7.16 -1.61
CA THR A 24 -1.61 -8.52 -2.10
C THR A 24 -0.35 -9.40 -2.09
N GLY A 25 0.81 -8.84 -2.46
CA GLY A 25 2.09 -9.55 -2.35
C GLY A 25 2.43 -9.95 -0.92
N GLN A 26 2.27 -9.02 0.03
CA GLN A 26 2.47 -9.27 1.45
C GLN A 26 1.50 -10.31 2.02
N PHE A 27 0.25 -10.29 1.56
CA PHE A 27 -0.76 -11.30 1.92
C PHE A 27 -0.32 -12.71 1.50
N PHE A 28 0.16 -12.88 0.26
CA PHE A 28 0.68 -14.17 -0.20
C PHE A 28 1.90 -14.65 0.59
N TRP A 29 2.79 -13.75 1.01
CA TRP A 29 3.89 -14.13 1.91
C TRP A 29 3.41 -14.60 3.27
N LYS A 30 2.29 -14.08 3.76
CA LYS A 30 1.66 -14.56 5.00
C LYS A 30 1.13 -15.98 4.84
N LEU A 31 0.50 -16.28 3.70
CA LEU A 31 0.09 -17.66 3.35
C LEU A 31 1.29 -18.61 3.19
N ALA A 32 2.39 -18.12 2.65
CA ALA A 32 3.60 -18.91 2.41
C ALA A 32 4.44 -19.19 3.68
N ALA A 33 4.10 -18.60 4.82
CA ALA A 33 4.95 -18.61 6.02
C ALA A 33 5.31 -20.02 6.52
N GLY A 34 4.49 -21.03 6.23
CA GLY A 34 4.74 -22.44 6.59
C GLY A 34 5.41 -23.29 5.52
N GLY A 35 5.45 -22.86 4.25
CA GLY A 35 5.85 -23.69 3.11
C GLY A 35 7.32 -23.53 2.65
N GLY A 36 8.03 -22.52 3.14
CA GLY A 36 9.42 -22.26 2.77
C GLY A 36 9.60 -21.83 1.29
N LEU A 37 10.81 -22.01 0.75
CA LEU A 37 11.19 -21.47 -0.58
C LEU A 37 10.50 -22.14 -1.78
N PHE A 38 9.94 -23.33 -1.59
CA PHE A 38 9.22 -24.08 -2.63
C PHE A 38 7.72 -23.79 -2.65
N ASP A 39 7.22 -22.96 -1.73
CA ASP A 39 5.83 -22.55 -1.73
C ASP A 39 5.52 -21.64 -2.93
N TRP A 40 4.51 -22.01 -3.71
CA TRP A 40 4.09 -21.23 -4.87
C TRP A 40 3.52 -19.85 -4.46
N HIS A 41 2.93 -19.73 -3.26
CA HIS A 41 2.45 -18.45 -2.74
C HIS A 41 3.60 -17.47 -2.53
N LEU A 42 4.81 -17.95 -2.17
CA LEU A 42 5.98 -17.08 -1.98
C LEU A 42 6.35 -16.36 -3.27
N TRP A 43 6.41 -17.11 -4.37
CA TRP A 43 6.74 -16.59 -5.69
C TRP A 43 5.64 -15.69 -6.25
N LEU A 44 4.37 -16.06 -6.02
CA LEU A 44 3.25 -15.20 -6.40
C LEU A 44 3.29 -13.88 -5.63
N GLY A 45 3.59 -13.92 -4.33
CA GLY A 45 3.78 -12.74 -3.50
C GLY A 45 4.90 -11.84 -4.02
N PHE A 46 6.01 -12.44 -4.46
CA PHE A 46 7.13 -11.72 -5.05
C PHE A 46 6.75 -10.99 -6.35
N VAL A 47 5.99 -11.64 -7.25
CA VAL A 47 5.51 -11.00 -8.49
C VAL A 47 4.60 -9.82 -8.19
N PHE A 48 3.61 -9.99 -7.30
CA PHE A 48 2.69 -8.91 -6.93
C PHE A 48 3.41 -7.74 -6.24
N TYR A 49 4.34 -8.04 -5.34
CA TYR A 49 5.12 -7.01 -4.66
C TYR A 49 6.02 -6.25 -5.63
N GLY A 50 6.73 -6.97 -6.50
CA GLY A 50 7.57 -6.39 -7.54
C GLY A 50 6.78 -5.50 -8.52
N MET A 51 5.62 -5.97 -8.97
CA MET A 51 4.71 -5.17 -9.80
C MET A 51 4.26 -3.90 -9.08
N GLY A 52 3.91 -4.00 -7.80
CA GLY A 52 3.56 -2.85 -6.97
C GLY A 52 4.70 -1.83 -6.86
N ALA A 53 5.94 -2.28 -6.67
CA ALA A 53 7.12 -1.41 -6.64
C ALA A 53 7.37 -0.69 -7.98
N ILE A 54 7.15 -1.38 -9.11
CA ILE A 54 7.23 -0.78 -10.44
C ILE A 54 6.13 0.27 -10.62
N LEU A 55 4.88 -0.05 -10.28
CA LEU A 55 3.75 0.90 -10.35
C LEU A 55 4.00 2.15 -9.51
N MET A 56 4.50 1.98 -8.28
CA MET A 56 4.88 3.08 -7.39
C MET A 56 5.94 3.98 -8.03
N THR A 57 6.99 3.37 -8.61
CA THR A 57 8.06 4.10 -9.30
C THR A 57 7.54 4.88 -10.50
N VAL A 58 6.59 4.31 -11.25
CA VAL A 58 5.93 4.99 -12.37
C VAL A 58 5.04 6.12 -11.86
N ALA A 59 4.28 5.92 -10.77
CA ALA A 59 3.41 6.93 -10.17
C ALA A 59 4.19 8.21 -9.79
N PHE A 60 5.41 8.08 -9.27
CA PHE A 60 6.27 9.22 -8.94
C PHE A 60 6.65 10.09 -10.14
N ARG A 61 6.49 9.62 -11.38
CA ARG A 61 6.64 10.47 -12.57
C ARG A 61 5.48 11.47 -12.75
N PHE A 62 4.33 11.19 -12.13
CA PHE A 62 3.07 11.93 -12.31
C PHE A 62 2.65 12.77 -11.11
N GLY A 63 3.49 12.91 -10.08
CA GLY A 63 3.15 13.71 -8.91
C GLY A 63 4.27 13.90 -7.92
N ARG A 64 3.96 14.57 -6.81
CA ARG A 64 4.92 14.84 -5.73
C ARG A 64 5.04 13.62 -4.84
N LEU A 65 6.27 13.24 -4.51
CA LEU A 65 6.58 12.20 -3.53
C LEU A 65 5.85 12.44 -2.19
N SER A 66 5.78 13.69 -1.73
CA SER A 66 5.10 14.06 -0.48
C SER A 66 3.59 13.81 -0.48
N VAL A 67 2.95 13.74 -1.65
CA VAL A 67 1.51 13.45 -1.79
C VAL A 67 1.28 11.96 -2.07
N LEU A 68 2.12 11.37 -2.93
CA LEU A 68 1.97 9.99 -3.37
C LEU A 68 2.45 8.97 -2.33
N HIS A 69 3.52 9.24 -1.58
CA HIS A 69 4.01 8.29 -0.57
C HIS A 69 2.96 8.02 0.55
N PRO A 70 2.26 9.04 1.08
CA PRO A 70 1.13 8.82 1.99
C PRO A 70 0.01 7.93 1.41
N LEU A 71 -0.27 8.01 0.10
CA LEU A 71 -1.31 7.16 -0.53
C LEU A 71 -0.99 5.66 -0.44
N LEU A 72 0.28 5.26 -0.27
CA LEU A 72 0.62 3.85 -0.06
C LEU A 72 0.07 3.27 1.24
N THR A 73 -0.23 4.10 2.25
CA THR A 73 -0.77 3.62 3.52
C THR A 73 -2.17 3.03 3.38
N ILE A 74 -2.86 3.25 2.26
CA ILE A 74 -4.08 2.53 1.88
C ILE A 74 -3.84 1.01 1.89
N GLY A 75 -2.61 0.57 1.61
CA GLY A 75 -2.18 -0.82 1.73
C GLY A 75 -2.42 -1.41 3.12
N TYR A 76 -2.37 -0.62 4.20
CA TYR A 76 -2.70 -1.10 5.55
C TYR A 76 -4.18 -1.45 5.71
N VAL A 77 -5.08 -0.66 5.11
CA VAL A 77 -6.52 -0.96 5.11
C VAL A 77 -6.77 -2.23 4.32
N ILE A 78 -6.13 -2.38 3.16
CA ILE A 78 -6.24 -3.58 2.33
C ILE A 78 -5.71 -4.81 3.07
N ALA A 79 -4.56 -4.69 3.73
CA ALA A 79 -4.00 -5.76 4.54
C ALA A 79 -4.92 -6.16 5.72
N LEU A 80 -5.61 -5.20 6.33
CA LEU A 80 -6.61 -5.48 7.36
C LEU A 80 -7.79 -6.28 6.79
N VAL A 81 -8.31 -5.89 5.63
CA VAL A 81 -9.36 -6.65 4.92
C VAL A 81 -8.90 -8.07 4.61
N TYR A 82 -7.66 -8.25 4.15
CA TYR A 82 -7.10 -9.58 3.90
C TYR A 82 -6.96 -10.41 5.18
N GLY A 83 -6.47 -9.82 6.27
CA GLY A 83 -6.33 -10.49 7.57
C GLY A 83 -7.66 -11.05 8.07
N VAL A 84 -8.72 -10.25 7.99
CA VAL A 84 -10.04 -10.62 8.50
C VAL A 84 -10.76 -11.57 7.56
N GLY A 85 -10.71 -11.31 6.26
CA GLY A 85 -11.49 -12.05 5.27
C GLY A 85 -10.89 -13.39 4.86
N PHE A 86 -9.57 -13.55 4.94
CA PHE A 86 -8.87 -14.72 4.40
C PHE A 86 -7.97 -15.45 5.41
N LEU A 87 -7.54 -14.78 6.48
CA LEU A 87 -6.63 -15.35 7.48
C LEU A 87 -7.30 -15.57 8.84
N ASP A 88 -8.61 -15.27 8.96
CA ASP A 88 -9.40 -15.34 10.19
C ASP A 88 -8.71 -14.64 11.38
N GLU A 89 -8.01 -13.53 11.10
CA GLU A 89 -7.28 -12.79 12.13
C GLU A 89 -8.24 -11.97 13.00
N PRO A 90 -8.09 -12.04 14.33
CA PRO A 90 -8.93 -11.25 15.22
C PRO A 90 -8.63 -9.77 15.02
N ILE A 91 -9.68 -8.99 14.70
CA ILE A 91 -9.56 -7.53 14.69
C ILE A 91 -9.44 -7.05 16.13
N SER A 92 -8.23 -6.66 16.53
CA SER A 92 -8.05 -5.93 17.77
C SER A 92 -8.41 -4.46 17.58
N LEU A 93 -9.01 -3.85 18.61
CA LEU A 93 -9.30 -2.42 18.63
C LEU A 93 -8.04 -1.58 18.39
N THR A 94 -6.89 -2.06 18.90
CA THR A 94 -5.57 -1.44 18.72
C THR A 94 -5.17 -1.37 17.25
N LEU A 95 -5.42 -2.43 16.48
CA LEU A 95 -5.04 -2.50 15.06
C LEU A 95 -5.88 -1.50 14.24
N VAL A 96 -7.18 -1.42 14.52
CA VAL A 96 -8.08 -0.43 13.88
C VAL A 96 -7.67 1.00 14.22
N ILE A 97 -7.43 1.29 15.51
CA ILE A 97 -6.99 2.63 15.95
C ILE A 97 -5.66 3.00 15.31
N GLY A 98 -4.70 2.07 15.26
CA GLY A 98 -3.40 2.27 14.61
C GLY A 98 -3.54 2.59 13.12
N THR A 99 -4.37 1.85 12.38
CA THR A 99 -4.66 2.13 10.97
C THR A 99 -5.30 3.50 10.80
N VAL A 100 -6.30 3.86 11.62
CA VAL A 100 -6.95 5.18 11.58
C VAL A 100 -5.95 6.30 11.88
N LEU A 101 -5.05 6.15 12.86
CA LEU A 101 -4.03 7.14 13.17
C LEU A 101 -3.03 7.34 12.02
N ILE A 102 -2.61 6.28 11.34
CA ILE A 102 -1.75 6.37 10.16
C ILE A 102 -2.47 7.14 9.05
N LEU A 103 -3.73 6.81 8.77
CA LEU A 103 -4.54 7.50 7.76
C LEU A 103 -4.77 8.98 8.11
N ALA A 104 -5.00 9.30 9.39
CA ALA A 104 -5.12 10.67 9.87
C ALA A 104 -3.81 11.46 9.66
N GLY A 105 -2.66 10.86 9.99
CA GLY A 105 -1.35 11.46 9.74
C GLY A 105 -1.10 11.72 8.25
N VAL A 106 -1.51 10.80 7.38
CA VAL A 106 -1.47 10.97 5.92
C VAL A 106 -2.33 12.14 5.46
N TRP A 107 -3.55 12.27 5.99
CA TRP A 107 -4.44 13.38 5.67
C TRP A 107 -3.85 14.73 6.11
N LEU A 108 -3.22 14.79 7.28
CA LEU A 108 -2.54 16.00 7.76
C LEU A 108 -1.36 16.40 6.87
N ILE A 109 -0.55 15.44 6.42
CA ILE A 109 0.62 15.72 5.56
C ILE A 109 0.20 16.07 4.12
N GLY A 110 -0.83 15.41 3.60
CA GLY A 110 -1.37 15.67 2.26
C GLY A 110 -2.26 16.90 2.16
N GLY A 111 -2.79 17.37 3.29
CA GLY A 111 -3.74 18.47 3.42
C GLY A 111 -3.16 19.88 3.32
N ASP A 112 -1.82 20.04 3.28
CA ASP A 112 -1.13 21.32 3.08
C ASP A 112 -1.23 21.86 1.63
N GLY A 113 -2.43 21.78 1.05
CA GLY A 113 -2.78 22.24 -0.29
C GLY A 113 -3.83 23.35 -0.35
N HIS A 114 -4.17 23.95 0.79
CA HIS A 114 -4.97 25.18 0.86
C HIS A 114 -4.08 26.39 1.15
#